data_AF-A0A925RZF3-F1
#
_entry.id   AF-A0A925RZF3-F1
#
_cell.length_a   1.000
_cell.length_b   1.000
_cell.length_c   1.000
_cell.angle_alpha   90.00
_cell.angle_beta   90.00
_cell.angle_gamma   90.00
#
_symmetry.space_group_name_H-M   'P 1'
#
loop_
_entity.id
_entity.type
_entity.pdbx_description
1 polymer ?
#
loop_
_entity_poly.entity_id
_entity_poly.type
_entity_poly.pdbx_seq_one_letter_code
_entity_poly.pdbx_strand_id
1 'polypeptide(L)'
;MNSHYEELLVAFELHSVERIHAVLQAGFDVRAPIRGKTPVNSLLEMYTRSDRFPECLRLLLEHGAELDDPLIAPVLLDDAVSLSAALQGNPLLLEHRTSMASAFTPLVGASLLHVAAEYGHPKVAGVLLAAGAAVDARAAVDDFGMNGHTPLFHTVNSSGNRSEPLMRLLLDAGARADILLAGITWGKGFDWETTCFDVTPVSYAQLGLLPQMHRSERDVYANVSVLLQAAGRTAPPLGNVPNRYVHPPRDA
;
A
#
# COMPACT_ATOMS: atom_id res chain seq x y z
N MET A 1 7.82 22.98 24.13
CA MET A 1 7.82 23.17 22.65
C MET A 1 7.90 21.85 21.87
N ASN A 2 8.38 20.72 22.44
CA ASN A 2 8.47 19.44 21.70
C ASN A 2 7.22 18.53 21.80
N SER A 3 6.18 18.93 22.53
CA SER A 3 5.04 18.04 22.86
C SER A 3 4.07 17.82 21.71
N HIS A 4 3.80 18.83 20.87
CA HIS A 4 2.82 18.71 19.80
C HIS A 4 3.34 17.88 18.61
N TYR A 5 4.65 17.89 18.36
CA TYR A 5 5.26 17.04 17.33
C TYR A 5 5.12 15.57 17.69
N GLU A 6 5.52 15.18 18.90
CA GLU A 6 5.39 13.80 19.36
C GLU A 6 3.93 13.37 19.43
N GLU A 7 3.04 14.24 19.90
CA GLU A 7 1.60 13.97 19.92
C GLU A 7 1.02 13.74 18.53
N LEU A 8 1.45 14.53 17.53
CA LEU A 8 1.02 14.37 16.15
C LEU A 8 1.55 13.08 15.53
N LEU A 9 2.80 12.70 15.81
CA LEU A 9 3.37 11.43 15.35
C LEU A 9 2.61 10.24 15.94
N VAL A 10 2.28 10.26 17.25
CA VAL A 10 1.45 9.22 17.86
C VAL A 10 0.04 9.21 17.24
N ALA A 11 -0.53 10.38 16.94
CA ALA A 11 -1.82 10.46 16.27
C ALA A 11 -1.78 9.86 14.85
N PHE A 12 -0.69 10.06 14.11
CA PHE A 12 -0.45 9.42 12.82
C PHE A 12 -0.27 7.90 12.95
N GLU A 13 0.52 7.41 13.90
CA GLU A 13 0.67 5.96 14.11
C GLU A 13 -0.67 5.25 14.38
N LEU A 14 -1.59 5.94 15.05
CA LEU A 14 -2.92 5.41 15.37
C LEU A 14 -3.97 5.73 14.30
N HIS A 15 -3.68 6.57 13.32
CA HIS A 15 -4.68 7.25 12.47
C HIS A 15 -5.84 7.81 13.29
N SER A 16 -5.55 8.56 14.36
CA SER A 16 -6.56 9.23 15.19
C SER A 16 -6.86 10.62 14.64
N VAL A 17 -7.94 10.71 13.89
CA VAL A 17 -8.49 11.94 13.31
C VAL A 17 -8.70 13.01 14.39
N GLU A 18 -9.21 12.61 15.54
CA GLU A 18 -9.54 13.50 16.65
C GLU A 18 -8.29 14.15 17.24
N ARG A 19 -7.21 13.37 17.41
CA ARG A 19 -5.94 13.88 17.95
C ARG A 19 -5.22 14.76 16.93
N ILE A 20 -5.24 14.39 15.65
CA ILE A 20 -4.72 15.24 14.56
C ILE A 20 -5.46 16.57 14.57
N HIS A 21 -6.79 16.54 14.58
CA HIS A 21 -7.62 17.74 14.64
C HIS A 21 -7.31 18.61 15.87
N ALA A 22 -7.19 18.01 17.05
CA ALA A 22 -6.86 18.75 18.28
C ALA A 22 -5.49 19.46 18.19
N VAL A 23 -4.47 18.81 17.62
CA VAL A 23 -3.14 19.41 17.43
C VAL A 23 -3.21 20.57 16.43
N LEU A 24 -3.94 20.41 15.32
CA LEU A 24 -4.12 21.49 14.33
C LEU A 24 -4.89 22.69 14.91
N GLN A 25 -5.96 22.46 15.67
CA GLN A 25 -6.72 23.51 16.36
C GLN A 25 -5.91 24.26 17.42
N ALA A 26 -4.88 23.63 17.98
CA ALA A 26 -3.94 24.29 18.88
C ALA A 26 -2.94 25.23 18.16
N GLY A 27 -3.11 25.44 16.85
CA GLY A 27 -2.28 26.35 16.03
C GLY A 27 -1.00 25.71 15.52
N PHE A 28 -0.95 24.37 15.41
CA PHE A 28 0.19 23.69 14.82
C PHE A 28 0.35 24.08 13.34
N ASP A 29 1.54 24.55 12.97
CA ASP A 29 1.87 24.82 11.57
C ASP A 29 2.06 23.52 10.80
N VAL A 30 1.08 23.17 9.95
CA VAL A 30 1.07 21.93 9.18
C VAL A 30 2.16 21.86 8.09
N ARG A 31 2.89 22.96 7.84
CA ARG A 31 4.07 22.98 6.96
C ARG A 31 5.39 22.88 7.72
N ALA A 32 5.37 23.02 9.05
CA ALA A 32 6.59 22.95 9.86
C ALA A 32 7.16 21.52 9.87
N PRO A 33 8.43 21.31 9.50
CA PRO A 33 9.00 19.97 9.44
C PRO A 33 9.06 19.25 10.79
N ILE A 34 8.75 17.96 10.78
CA ILE A 34 8.90 17.02 11.89
C ILE A 34 10.07 16.10 11.54
N ARG A 35 11.15 16.15 12.33
CA ARG A 35 12.38 15.35 12.09
C ARG A 35 12.88 15.45 10.62
N GLY A 36 12.79 16.64 10.04
CA GLY A 36 13.25 16.93 8.68
C GLY A 36 12.25 16.60 7.56
N LYS A 37 11.04 16.13 7.86
CA LYS A 37 10.00 15.78 6.89
C LYS A 37 8.76 16.66 7.08
N THR A 38 8.00 16.90 6.02
CA THR A 38 6.69 17.53 6.16
C THR A 38 5.76 16.63 7.01
N PRO A 39 4.79 17.19 7.74
CA PRO A 39 3.79 16.39 8.44
C PRO A 39 3.02 15.43 7.52
N VAL A 40 2.73 15.82 6.28
CA VAL A 40 2.10 14.93 5.28
C VAL A 40 3.01 13.74 4.96
N ASN A 41 4.29 13.96 4.64
CA ASN A 41 5.20 12.85 4.37
C ASN A 41 5.39 11.96 5.62
N SER A 42 5.36 12.57 6.81
CA SER A 42 5.37 11.81 8.06
C SER A 42 4.15 10.90 8.18
N LEU A 43 2.95 11.31 7.75
CA LEU A 43 1.77 10.43 7.73
C LEU A 43 1.87 9.32 6.67
N LEU A 44 2.30 9.64 5.44
CA LEU A 44 2.38 8.69 4.32
C LEU A 44 3.39 7.55 4.59
N GLU A 45 4.50 7.88 5.24
CA GLU A 45 5.63 6.95 5.44
C GLU A 45 5.46 6.01 6.63
N MET A 46 4.48 6.25 7.50
CA MET A 46 4.24 5.40 8.67
C MET A 46 3.81 3.99 8.26
N TYR A 47 4.02 3.02 9.14
CA TYR A 47 3.65 1.64 8.89
C TYR A 47 2.12 1.42 8.89
N THR A 48 1.36 2.22 9.65
CA THR A 48 -0.10 2.03 9.74
C THR A 48 -0.77 2.33 8.40
N ARG A 49 -1.66 1.45 7.95
CA ARG A 49 -2.70 1.77 6.95
C ARG A 49 -4.04 1.39 7.54
N SER A 50 -5.06 2.21 7.32
CA SER A 50 -6.42 1.92 7.78
C SER A 50 -7.43 2.77 7.00
N ASP A 51 -8.71 2.42 7.12
CA ASP A 51 -9.81 3.15 6.46
C ASP A 51 -9.93 4.62 6.93
N ARG A 52 -9.28 4.98 8.05
CA ARG A 52 -9.20 6.36 8.56
C ARG A 52 -8.10 7.20 7.91
N PHE A 53 -7.18 6.59 7.16
CA PHE A 53 -6.08 7.30 6.51
C PHE A 53 -6.56 8.45 5.60
N PRO A 54 -7.56 8.26 4.71
CA PRO A 54 -8.05 9.35 3.86
C PRO A 54 -8.56 10.56 4.66
N GLU A 55 -9.19 10.33 5.81
CA GLU A 55 -9.69 11.40 6.67
C GLU A 55 -8.55 12.14 7.37
N CYS A 56 -7.54 11.41 7.85
CA CYS A 56 -6.31 12.00 8.42
C CYS A 56 -5.60 12.87 7.38
N LEU A 57 -5.43 12.37 6.15
CA LEU A 57 -4.79 13.12 5.07
C LEU A 57 -5.62 14.35 4.69
N ARG A 58 -6.95 14.20 4.55
CA ARG A 58 -7.85 15.30 4.23
C ARG A 58 -7.72 16.45 5.23
N LEU A 59 -7.70 16.15 6.53
CA LEU A 59 -7.52 17.17 7.57
C LEU A 59 -6.22 17.98 7.38
N LEU A 60 -5.11 17.32 7.07
CA LEU A 60 -3.84 18.01 6.84
C LEU A 60 -3.94 18.93 5.61
N LEU A 61 -4.49 18.43 4.50
CA LEU A 61 -4.65 19.19 3.25
C LEU A 61 -5.58 20.41 3.44
N GLU A 62 -6.68 20.25 4.17
CA GLU A 62 -7.61 21.36 4.50
C GLU A 62 -6.95 22.45 5.36
N HIS A 63 -5.95 22.10 6.16
CA HIS A 63 -5.15 23.05 6.94
C HIS A 63 -3.94 23.60 6.16
N GLY A 64 -3.86 23.32 4.86
CA GLY A 64 -2.87 23.89 3.96
C GLY A 64 -1.59 23.06 3.80
N ALA A 65 -1.59 21.80 4.22
CA ALA A 65 -0.50 20.91 3.90
C ALA A 65 -0.48 20.59 2.39
N GLU A 66 0.70 20.28 1.86
CA GLU A 66 0.91 20.02 0.44
C GLU A 66 1.55 18.64 0.27
N LEU A 67 1.11 17.93 -0.76
CA LEU A 67 1.75 16.71 -1.24
C LEU A 67 2.87 17.10 -2.21
N ASP A 68 3.98 16.38 -2.17
CA ASP A 68 5.07 16.54 -3.15
C ASP A 68 4.56 16.30 -4.59
N ASP A 69 3.61 15.37 -4.73
CA ASP A 69 2.86 15.13 -5.95
C ASP A 69 1.36 15.37 -5.69
N PRO A 70 0.77 16.49 -6.17
CA PRO A 70 -0.64 16.76 -5.95
C PRO A 70 -1.57 15.90 -6.81
N LEU A 71 -1.08 15.27 -7.89
CA LEU A 71 -1.92 14.50 -8.82
C LEU A 71 -2.41 13.17 -8.23
N ILE A 72 -1.73 12.67 -7.21
CA ILE A 72 -2.09 11.44 -6.49
C ILE A 72 -3.10 11.69 -5.35
N ALA A 73 -3.42 12.94 -5.03
CA ALA A 73 -4.29 13.28 -3.90
C ALA A 73 -5.67 12.57 -3.97
N PRO A 74 -6.38 12.55 -5.12
CA PRO A 74 -7.66 11.84 -5.19
C PRO A 74 -7.55 10.34 -4.92
N VAL A 75 -6.41 9.73 -5.26
CA VAL A 75 -6.16 8.29 -5.03
C VAL A 75 -5.91 8.02 -3.55
N LEU A 76 -5.06 8.83 -2.89
CA LEU A 76 -4.78 8.72 -1.46
C LEU A 76 -6.00 9.04 -0.58
N LEU A 77 -6.91 9.88 -1.08
CA LEU A 77 -8.13 10.26 -0.39
C LEU A 77 -9.30 9.28 -0.61
N ASP A 78 -9.11 8.20 -1.36
CA ASP A 78 -10.17 7.29 -1.86
C ASP A 78 -11.34 8.06 -2.52
N ASP A 79 -11.04 9.19 -3.18
CA ASP A 79 -12.03 10.09 -3.77
C ASP A 79 -12.25 9.78 -5.26
N ALA A 80 -13.16 8.84 -5.50
CA ALA A 80 -13.56 8.42 -6.85
C ALA A 80 -14.15 9.56 -7.69
N VAL A 81 -14.82 10.54 -7.08
CA VAL A 81 -15.47 11.65 -7.80
C VAL A 81 -14.41 12.60 -8.32
N SER A 82 -13.51 13.06 -7.46
CA SER A 82 -12.41 13.94 -7.84
C SER A 82 -11.47 13.26 -8.82
N LEU A 83 -11.20 11.96 -8.65
CA LEU A 83 -10.37 11.20 -9.59
C LEU A 83 -11.01 11.10 -10.97
N SER A 84 -12.32 10.81 -11.04
CA SER A 84 -13.06 10.74 -12.31
C SER A 84 -13.04 12.10 -13.03
N ALA A 85 -13.28 13.19 -12.31
CA ALA A 85 -13.19 14.54 -12.87
C ALA A 85 -11.77 14.87 -13.37
N ALA A 86 -10.74 14.49 -12.62
CA ALA A 86 -9.35 14.69 -13.02
C ALA A 86 -8.98 13.92 -14.29
N LEU A 87 -9.43 12.66 -14.41
CA LEU A 87 -9.23 11.83 -15.61
C LEU A 87 -9.98 12.36 -16.83
N GLN A 88 -11.20 12.87 -16.63
CA GLN A 88 -11.97 13.52 -17.71
C GLN A 88 -11.28 14.80 -18.20
N GLY A 89 -10.73 15.60 -17.29
CA GLY A 89 -10.00 16.81 -17.63
C GLY A 89 -8.62 16.55 -18.25
N ASN A 90 -7.99 15.42 -17.91
CA ASN A 90 -6.68 15.02 -18.42
C ASN A 90 -6.54 13.49 -18.49
N PRO A 91 -6.89 12.86 -19.63
CA PRO A 91 -6.73 11.41 -19.80
C PRO A 91 -5.28 10.91 -19.68
N LEU A 92 -4.28 11.76 -19.95
CA LEU A 92 -2.86 11.41 -19.77
C LEU A 92 -2.48 11.21 -18.30
N LEU A 93 -3.36 11.54 -17.35
CA LEU A 93 -3.18 11.22 -15.94
C LEU A 93 -3.01 9.71 -15.69
N LEU A 94 -3.54 8.84 -16.58
CA LEU A 94 -3.28 7.39 -16.51
C LEU A 94 -1.81 7.02 -16.78
N GLU A 95 -1.09 7.86 -17.52
CA GLU A 95 0.33 7.69 -17.83
C GLU A 95 1.22 8.31 -16.75
N HIS A 96 0.64 9.05 -15.80
CA HIS A 96 1.38 9.67 -14.70
C HIS A 96 2.18 8.63 -13.91
N ARG A 97 3.38 9.03 -13.51
CA ARG A 97 4.30 8.23 -12.69
C ARG A 97 4.75 9.04 -11.50
N THR A 98 4.56 8.47 -10.32
CA THR A 98 4.89 9.10 -9.05
C THR A 98 5.99 8.32 -8.33
N SER A 99 6.70 9.00 -7.45
CA SER A 99 7.65 8.37 -6.53
C SER A 99 7.41 8.90 -5.11
N MET A 100 7.21 8.00 -4.16
CA MET A 100 7.09 8.33 -2.74
C MET A 100 7.72 7.23 -1.87
N ALA A 101 8.12 7.59 -0.66
CA ALA A 101 8.59 6.61 0.30
C ALA A 101 7.44 5.67 0.74
N SER A 102 7.77 4.40 0.92
CA SER A 102 6.84 3.36 1.35
C SER A 102 7.54 2.43 2.33
N ALA A 103 6.93 2.19 3.50
CA ALA A 103 7.44 1.25 4.49
C ALA A 103 7.34 -0.22 4.04
N PHE A 104 6.70 -0.47 2.89
CA PHE A 104 6.34 -1.77 2.33
C PHE A 104 6.95 -1.97 0.94
N THR A 105 6.15 -2.40 -0.03
CA THR A 105 6.55 -2.48 -1.43
C THR A 105 6.86 -1.06 -1.97
N PRO A 106 7.95 -0.84 -2.72
CA PRO A 106 8.36 0.50 -3.14
C PRO A 106 7.32 1.18 -4.05
N LEU A 107 7.20 2.50 -3.93
CA LEU A 107 6.45 3.33 -4.87
C LEU A 107 7.43 4.22 -5.62
N VAL A 108 8.19 3.65 -6.57
CA VAL A 108 9.17 4.39 -7.40
C VAL A 108 8.79 4.23 -8.87
N GLY A 109 8.55 5.34 -9.56
CA GLY A 109 7.99 5.30 -10.92
C GLY A 109 6.66 4.54 -10.97
N ALA A 110 5.86 4.66 -9.91
CA ALA A 110 4.63 3.94 -9.71
C ALA A 110 3.47 4.61 -10.47
N SER A 111 2.55 3.81 -11.01
CA SER A 111 1.29 4.33 -11.56
C SER A 111 0.27 4.63 -10.46
N LEU A 112 -0.80 5.36 -10.78
CA LEU A 112 -1.91 5.60 -9.84
C LEU A 112 -2.53 4.29 -9.30
N LEU A 113 -2.52 3.22 -10.09
CA LEU A 113 -3.05 1.92 -9.67
C LEU A 113 -2.16 1.23 -8.63
N HIS A 114 -0.84 1.48 -8.63
CA HIS A 114 0.06 1.03 -7.56
C HIS A 114 -0.25 1.75 -6.25
N VAL A 115 -0.47 3.06 -6.31
CA VAL A 115 -0.83 3.86 -5.13
C VAL A 115 -2.17 3.37 -4.55
N ALA A 116 -3.18 3.15 -5.39
CA ALA A 116 -4.44 2.57 -4.95
C ALA A 116 -4.25 1.19 -4.28
N ALA A 117 -3.40 0.34 -4.86
CA ALA A 117 -3.06 -1.00 -4.36
C ALA A 117 -2.36 -0.99 -3.00
N GLU A 118 -1.38 -0.12 -2.82
CA GLU A 118 -0.63 0.06 -1.56
C GLU A 118 -1.55 0.46 -0.40
N TYR A 119 -2.46 1.39 -0.65
CA TYR A 119 -3.36 1.91 0.38
C TYR A 119 -4.68 1.14 0.52
N GLY A 120 -4.91 0.13 -0.33
CA GLY A 120 -6.10 -0.72 -0.25
C GLY A 120 -7.38 0.01 -0.63
N HIS A 121 -7.36 0.84 -1.67
CA HIS A 121 -8.48 1.67 -2.11
C HIS A 121 -9.21 1.10 -3.35
N PRO A 122 -10.16 0.16 -3.18
CA PRO A 122 -10.83 -0.49 -4.30
C PRO A 122 -11.73 0.45 -5.12
N LYS A 123 -12.28 1.52 -4.54
CA LYS A 123 -13.18 2.43 -5.25
C LYS A 123 -12.44 3.19 -6.34
N VAL A 124 -11.35 3.88 -5.98
CA VAL A 124 -10.51 4.60 -6.94
C VAL A 124 -9.79 3.65 -7.89
N ALA A 125 -9.39 2.45 -7.45
CA ALA A 125 -8.86 1.43 -8.35
C ALA A 125 -9.88 1.03 -9.42
N GLY A 126 -11.16 0.86 -9.05
CA GLY A 126 -12.23 0.59 -10.01
C GLY A 126 -12.40 1.71 -11.04
N VAL A 127 -12.31 2.98 -10.62
CA VAL A 127 -12.33 4.14 -11.53
C VAL A 127 -11.15 4.10 -12.49
N LEU A 128 -9.93 3.85 -12.00
CA LEU A 128 -8.72 3.76 -12.82
C LEU A 128 -8.84 2.64 -13.87
N LEU A 129 -9.27 1.45 -13.45
CA LEU A 129 -9.46 0.30 -14.34
C LEU A 129 -10.54 0.58 -15.39
N ALA A 130 -11.68 1.17 -15.00
CA ALA A 130 -12.75 1.55 -15.92
C ALA A 130 -12.30 2.63 -16.92
N ALA A 131 -11.37 3.50 -16.52
CA ALA A 131 -10.77 4.51 -17.39
C ALA A 131 -9.68 3.94 -18.32
N GLY A 132 -9.31 2.66 -18.18
CA GLY A 132 -8.30 2.01 -19.03
C GLY A 132 -6.88 2.00 -18.45
N ALA A 133 -6.71 2.17 -17.13
CA ALA A 133 -5.41 1.97 -16.50
C ALA A 133 -4.89 0.54 -16.79
N ALA A 134 -3.62 0.44 -17.18
CA ALA A 134 -2.99 -0.86 -17.39
C ALA A 134 -2.87 -1.62 -16.06
N VAL A 135 -3.61 -2.73 -15.93
CA VAL A 135 -3.65 -3.56 -14.72
C VAL A 135 -2.27 -4.08 -14.31
N ASP A 136 -1.43 -4.41 -15.30
CA ASP A 136 -0.05 -4.88 -15.15
C ASP A 136 0.98 -3.76 -15.42
N ALA A 137 0.63 -2.48 -15.19
CA ALA A 137 1.59 -1.38 -15.29
C ALA A 137 2.84 -1.71 -14.47
N ARG A 138 4.03 -1.43 -15.01
CA ARG A 138 5.31 -1.70 -14.34
C ARG A 138 5.80 -0.45 -13.62
N ALA A 139 6.19 -0.60 -12.36
CA ALA A 139 6.98 0.40 -11.64
C ALA A 139 8.40 0.54 -12.25
N ALA A 140 9.20 1.47 -11.75
CA ALA A 140 10.60 1.59 -12.16
C ALA A 140 11.44 0.39 -11.68
N VAL A 141 12.45 0.03 -12.47
CA VAL A 141 13.54 -0.85 -12.05
C VAL A 141 14.72 0.00 -11.56
N ASP A 142 15.53 -0.55 -10.66
CA ASP A 142 16.78 0.09 -10.25
C ASP A 142 17.98 -0.37 -11.09
N ASP A 143 19.16 0.13 -10.74
CA ASP A 143 20.42 -0.14 -11.46
C ASP A 143 20.83 -1.62 -11.45
N PHE A 144 20.22 -2.45 -10.59
CA PHE A 144 20.43 -3.89 -10.53
C PHE A 144 19.38 -4.68 -11.33
N GLY A 145 18.46 -3.99 -12.01
CA GLY A 145 17.34 -4.62 -12.71
C GLY A 145 16.27 -5.19 -11.76
N MET A 146 16.27 -4.76 -10.50
CA MET A 146 15.34 -5.19 -9.47
C MET A 146 14.10 -4.29 -9.44
N ASN A 147 13.06 -4.72 -8.73
CA ASN A 147 11.74 -4.09 -8.65
C ASN A 147 10.97 -4.19 -9.99
N GLY A 148 10.41 -3.08 -10.45
CA GLY A 148 9.51 -3.08 -11.61
C GLY A 148 8.21 -3.86 -11.38
N HIS A 149 7.80 -4.07 -10.14
CA HIS A 149 6.58 -4.81 -9.81
C HIS A 149 5.31 -4.19 -10.43
N THR A 150 4.23 -4.96 -10.43
CA THR A 150 2.88 -4.51 -10.82
C THR A 150 2.04 -4.14 -9.59
N PRO A 151 0.87 -3.49 -9.76
CA PRO A 151 -0.02 -3.17 -8.65
C PRO A 151 -0.37 -4.37 -7.76
N LEU A 152 -0.49 -5.57 -8.34
CA LEU A 152 -0.80 -6.79 -7.59
C LEU A 152 0.22 -7.11 -6.47
N PHE A 153 1.49 -6.74 -6.63
CA PHE A 153 2.50 -6.96 -5.57
C PHE A 153 2.21 -6.17 -4.29
N HIS A 154 1.53 -5.02 -4.38
CA HIS A 154 1.20 -4.21 -3.20
C HIS A 154 0.09 -4.83 -2.35
N THR A 155 -0.74 -5.70 -2.91
CA THR A 155 -1.93 -6.20 -2.19
C THR A 155 -1.64 -7.43 -1.35
N VAL A 156 -0.64 -8.23 -1.72
CA VAL A 156 -0.45 -9.60 -1.20
C VAL A 156 0.16 -9.67 0.20
N ASN A 157 0.84 -8.61 0.63
CA ASN A 157 1.46 -8.48 1.96
C ASN A 157 0.91 -7.28 2.74
N SER A 158 -0.37 -6.95 2.56
CA SER A 158 -1.02 -5.88 3.33
C SER A 158 -1.24 -6.30 4.79
N SER A 159 -1.03 -5.36 5.73
CA SER A 159 -1.31 -5.61 7.15
C SER A 159 -2.80 -5.89 7.36
N GLY A 160 -3.14 -6.88 8.18
CA GLY A 160 -4.53 -7.30 8.45
C GLY A 160 -5.31 -7.73 7.21
N ASN A 161 -4.61 -8.14 6.13
CA ASN A 161 -5.18 -8.53 4.85
C ASN A 161 -6.15 -7.52 4.22
N ARG A 162 -6.00 -6.22 4.55
CA ARG A 162 -6.95 -5.17 4.16
C ARG A 162 -7.05 -4.98 2.64
N SER A 163 -5.98 -5.29 1.91
CA SER A 163 -5.97 -5.15 0.45
C SER A 163 -6.53 -6.38 -0.28
N GLU A 164 -7.10 -7.37 0.41
CA GLU A 164 -7.72 -8.55 -0.21
C GLU A 164 -8.83 -8.21 -1.23
N PRO A 165 -9.76 -7.27 -0.95
CA PRO A 165 -10.78 -6.89 -1.94
C PRO A 165 -10.17 -6.28 -3.20
N LEU A 166 -9.10 -5.50 -3.04
CA LEU A 166 -8.38 -4.89 -4.15
C LEU A 166 -7.52 -5.92 -4.91
N MET A 167 -6.92 -6.88 -4.22
CA MET A 167 -6.25 -8.03 -4.86
C MET A 167 -7.22 -8.74 -5.80
N ARG A 168 -8.42 -9.07 -5.33
CA ARG A 168 -9.45 -9.71 -6.16
C ARG A 168 -9.86 -8.83 -7.34
N LEU A 169 -10.12 -7.55 -7.10
CA LEU A 169 -10.48 -6.60 -8.16
C LEU A 169 -9.42 -6.57 -9.28
N LEU A 170 -8.13 -6.57 -8.92
CA LEU A 170 -7.04 -6.61 -9.90
C LEU A 170 -7.02 -7.94 -10.67
N LEU A 171 -7.19 -9.08 -9.99
CA LEU A 171 -7.24 -10.40 -10.64
C LEU A 171 -8.45 -10.53 -11.58
N ASP A 172 -9.62 -10.04 -11.17
CA ASP A 172 -10.84 -10.00 -11.99
C ASP A 172 -10.65 -9.09 -13.23
N ALA A 173 -9.83 -8.05 -13.10
CA ALA A 173 -9.41 -7.18 -14.20
C ALA A 173 -8.26 -7.77 -15.05
N GLY A 174 -7.83 -9.01 -14.79
CA GLY A 174 -6.82 -9.71 -15.57
C GLY A 174 -5.37 -9.50 -15.12
N ALA A 175 -5.13 -9.04 -13.89
CA ALA A 175 -3.78 -8.96 -13.32
C ALA A 175 -3.11 -10.34 -13.31
N ARG A 176 -1.85 -10.40 -13.73
CA ARG A 176 -1.12 -11.66 -13.79
C ARG A 176 -0.42 -11.99 -12.47
N ALA A 177 -0.76 -13.13 -11.88
CA ALA A 177 -0.17 -13.63 -10.64
C ALA A 177 1.18 -14.37 -10.83
N ASP A 178 1.68 -14.48 -12.07
CA ASP A 178 2.88 -15.23 -12.45
C ASP A 178 4.03 -14.34 -12.97
N ILE A 179 3.88 -13.01 -12.91
CA ILE A 179 4.94 -12.07 -13.27
C ILE A 179 6.15 -12.28 -12.36
N LEU A 180 7.26 -12.74 -12.93
CA LEU A 180 8.53 -12.93 -12.23
C LEU A 180 9.38 -11.66 -12.24
N LEU A 181 9.85 -11.25 -11.07
CA LEU A 181 10.87 -10.20 -10.90
C LEU A 181 12.20 -10.85 -10.52
N ALA A 182 13.31 -10.28 -11.00
CA ALA A 182 14.66 -10.63 -10.53
C ALA A 182 14.76 -10.45 -9.00
N GLY A 183 14.06 -9.46 -8.48
CA GLY A 183 13.72 -9.35 -7.07
C GLY A 183 12.99 -8.05 -6.75
N ILE A 184 12.67 -7.86 -5.48
CA ILE A 184 11.94 -6.70 -4.96
C ILE A 184 12.53 -6.29 -3.60
N THR A 185 12.55 -4.98 -3.34
CA THR A 185 13.08 -4.45 -2.08
C THR A 185 11.94 -3.96 -1.19
N TRP A 186 11.64 -4.69 -0.11
CA TRP A 186 10.69 -4.27 0.92
C TRP A 186 11.28 -3.17 1.81
N GLY A 187 10.53 -2.11 2.08
CA GLY A 187 10.95 -1.02 2.98
C GLY A 187 12.16 -0.27 2.45
N LYS A 188 12.21 -0.03 1.13
CA LYS A 188 13.35 0.63 0.48
C LYS A 188 13.67 1.99 1.13
N GLY A 189 14.89 2.17 1.59
CA GLY A 189 15.37 3.37 2.29
C GLY A 189 15.08 3.41 3.80
N PHE A 190 14.51 2.36 4.38
CA PHE A 190 14.30 2.22 5.83
C PHE A 190 15.31 1.25 6.46
N ASP A 191 15.53 1.33 7.77
CA ASP A 191 16.49 0.48 8.50
C ASP A 191 16.14 -1.03 8.45
N TRP A 192 14.90 -1.37 8.09
CA TRP A 192 14.41 -2.74 7.91
C TRP A 192 14.36 -3.18 6.44
N GLU A 193 15.04 -2.46 5.54
CA GLU A 193 15.09 -2.79 4.12
C GLU A 193 15.45 -4.28 3.90
N THR A 194 14.63 -4.98 3.12
CA THR A 194 14.79 -6.41 2.86
C THR A 194 14.65 -6.69 1.37
N THR A 195 15.70 -7.25 0.76
CA THR A 195 15.66 -7.66 -0.65
C THR A 195 15.26 -9.12 -0.78
N CYS A 196 14.30 -9.39 -1.67
CA CYS A 196 13.80 -10.73 -1.97
C CYS A 196 13.99 -11.03 -3.46
N PHE A 197 14.68 -12.12 -3.79
CA PHE A 197 15.00 -12.51 -5.17
C PHE A 197 13.96 -13.47 -5.75
N ASP A 198 13.87 -13.51 -7.09
CA ASP A 198 13.03 -14.44 -7.86
C ASP A 198 11.57 -14.49 -7.36
N VAL A 199 10.94 -13.31 -7.32
CA VAL A 199 9.61 -13.16 -6.74
C VAL A 199 8.52 -13.03 -7.80
N THR A 200 7.44 -13.78 -7.60
CA THR A 200 6.14 -13.61 -8.25
C THR A 200 5.14 -13.08 -7.22
N PRO A 201 3.95 -12.58 -7.59
CA PRO A 201 2.90 -12.29 -6.62
C PRO A 201 2.62 -13.46 -5.67
N VAL A 202 2.65 -14.71 -6.17
CA VAL A 202 2.46 -15.93 -5.36
C VAL A 202 3.59 -16.15 -4.35
N SER A 203 4.86 -16.04 -4.78
CA SER A 203 5.98 -16.25 -3.85
C SER A 203 6.14 -15.07 -2.90
N TYR A 204 5.86 -13.85 -3.35
CA TYR A 204 5.86 -12.66 -2.52
C TYR A 204 4.80 -12.74 -1.42
N ALA A 205 3.58 -13.20 -1.72
CA ALA A 205 2.56 -13.47 -0.70
C ALA A 205 3.07 -14.43 0.39
N GLN A 206 3.79 -15.49 0.02
CA GLN A 206 4.38 -16.43 0.97
C GLN A 206 5.45 -15.79 1.86
N LEU A 207 6.14 -14.73 1.39
CA LEU A 207 7.09 -14.00 2.22
C LEU A 207 6.43 -13.27 3.38
N GLY A 208 5.11 -13.10 3.38
CA GLY A 208 4.35 -12.65 4.55
C GLY A 208 4.56 -13.52 5.79
N LEU A 209 4.99 -14.79 5.62
CA LEU A 209 5.36 -15.69 6.71
C LEU A 209 6.72 -15.37 7.35
N LEU A 210 7.55 -14.53 6.71
CA LEU A 210 8.84 -14.14 7.27
C LEU A 210 8.64 -13.20 8.47
N PRO A 211 9.48 -13.30 9.52
CA PRO A 211 9.38 -12.43 10.70
C PRO A 211 9.41 -10.92 10.39
N GLN A 212 10.13 -10.53 9.34
CA GLN A 212 10.27 -9.13 8.92
C GLN A 212 8.98 -8.57 8.28
N MET A 213 8.19 -9.43 7.63
CA MET A 213 6.91 -9.01 7.03
C MET A 213 5.77 -9.23 8.03
N HIS A 214 5.71 -10.39 8.69
CA HIS A 214 4.77 -10.71 9.76
C HIS A 214 3.29 -10.51 9.36
N ARG A 215 2.78 -11.45 8.56
CA ARG A 215 1.36 -11.60 8.22
C ARG A 215 0.81 -12.87 8.85
N SER A 216 -0.51 -12.93 9.05
CA SER A 216 -1.14 -14.15 9.55
C SER A 216 -1.00 -15.27 8.52
N GLU A 217 -0.66 -16.47 8.96
CA GLU A 217 -0.59 -17.63 8.08
C GLU A 217 -1.93 -17.89 7.39
N ARG A 218 -3.06 -17.65 8.08
CA ARG A 218 -4.40 -17.81 7.48
C ARG A 218 -4.58 -16.91 6.28
N ASP A 219 -4.24 -15.64 6.41
CA ASP A 219 -4.38 -14.64 5.36
C ASP A 219 -3.41 -14.91 4.20
N VAL A 220 -2.14 -15.20 4.52
CA VAL A 220 -1.13 -15.54 3.50
C VAL A 220 -1.58 -16.72 2.65
N TYR A 221 -1.99 -17.82 3.29
CA TYR A 221 -2.38 -19.03 2.58
C TYR A 221 -3.73 -18.89 1.85
N ALA A 222 -4.65 -18.07 2.36
CA ALA A 222 -5.87 -17.71 1.64
C ALA A 222 -5.53 -16.94 0.35
N ASN A 223 -4.66 -15.92 0.44
CA ASN A 223 -4.23 -15.14 -0.71
C ASN A 223 -3.46 -16.00 -1.74
N VAL A 224 -2.53 -16.84 -1.28
CA VAL A 224 -1.80 -17.79 -2.15
C VAL A 224 -2.76 -18.68 -2.93
N SER A 225 -3.81 -19.19 -2.28
CA SER A 225 -4.80 -20.04 -2.94
C SER A 225 -5.54 -19.29 -4.05
N VAL A 226 -5.95 -18.05 -3.80
CA VAL A 226 -6.60 -17.18 -4.79
C VAL A 226 -5.66 -16.86 -5.96
N LEU A 227 -4.41 -16.51 -5.67
CA LEU A 227 -3.39 -16.19 -6.69
C LEU A 227 -3.05 -17.40 -7.57
N LEU A 228 -2.93 -18.60 -6.97
CA LEU A 228 -2.71 -19.84 -7.72
C LEU A 228 -3.89 -20.14 -8.65
N GLN A 229 -5.12 -20.00 -8.16
CA GLN A 229 -6.31 -20.21 -8.97
C GLN A 229 -6.37 -19.24 -10.14
N ALA A 230 -6.07 -17.96 -9.92
CA ALA A 230 -6.01 -16.95 -10.99
C ALA A 230 -4.90 -17.25 -12.02
N ALA A 231 -3.81 -17.88 -11.60
CA ALA A 231 -2.76 -18.39 -12.49
C ALA A 231 -3.08 -19.75 -13.15
N GLY A 232 -4.30 -20.28 -13.00
CA GLY A 232 -4.70 -21.58 -13.54
C GLY A 232 -4.03 -22.78 -12.86
N ARG A 233 -3.56 -22.61 -11.62
CA ARG A 233 -2.86 -23.63 -10.82
C ARG A 233 -3.74 -24.09 -9.66
N THR A 234 -3.74 -25.40 -9.40
CA THR A 234 -4.47 -25.98 -8.27
C THR A 234 -3.68 -25.81 -6.98
N ALA A 235 -4.29 -25.25 -5.94
CA ALA A 235 -3.76 -25.25 -4.59
C ALA A 235 -4.08 -26.59 -3.89
N PRO A 236 -3.11 -27.25 -3.25
CA PRO A 236 -3.38 -28.45 -2.45
C PRO A 236 -4.12 -28.10 -1.16
N PRO A 237 -4.75 -29.07 -0.48
CA PRO A 237 -5.36 -28.84 0.83
C PRO A 237 -4.35 -28.33 1.87
N LEU A 238 -4.67 -27.23 2.55
CA LEU A 238 -3.78 -26.56 3.53
C LEU A 238 -4.16 -26.93 4.97
N GLY A 239 -4.12 -28.24 5.29
CA GLY A 239 -4.61 -28.79 6.57
C GLY A 239 -3.79 -28.40 7.82
N ASN A 240 -2.61 -27.81 7.64
CA ASN A 240 -1.72 -27.36 8.72
C ASN A 240 -1.64 -25.82 8.81
N VAL A 241 -2.72 -25.09 8.51
CA VAL A 241 -2.79 -23.63 8.70
C VAL A 241 -3.66 -23.31 9.93
N PRO A 242 -3.19 -22.49 10.90
CA PRO A 242 -1.96 -21.70 10.93
C PRO A 242 -0.82 -22.39 11.70
N ASN A 243 -0.36 -23.56 11.25
CA ASN A 243 0.71 -24.33 11.87
C ASN A 243 0.35 -24.92 13.26
N ARG A 244 -0.27 -26.10 13.27
CA ARG A 244 -0.78 -26.77 14.47
C ARG A 244 0.30 -27.10 15.51
N TYR A 245 1.55 -27.22 15.10
CA TYR A 245 2.66 -27.50 16.03
C TYR A 245 3.06 -26.27 16.86
N VAL A 246 2.88 -25.06 16.32
CA VAL A 246 3.14 -23.79 17.04
C VAL A 246 1.93 -23.36 17.86
N HIS A 247 0.73 -23.76 17.43
CA HIS A 247 -0.53 -23.53 18.13
C HIS A 247 -1.23 -24.86 18.43
N PRO A 248 -0.69 -25.68 19.35
CA PRO A 248 -1.32 -26.94 19.73
C PRO A 248 -2.74 -26.67 20.28
N PRO A 249 -3.71 -27.56 20.00
CA PRO A 249 -5.01 -27.49 20.65
C PRO A 249 -4.83 -27.42 22.16
N ARG A 250 -5.62 -26.59 22.85
CA ARG A 250 -5.52 -26.45 24.32
C ARG A 250 -5.83 -27.74 25.09
N ASP A 251 -6.36 -28.75 24.41
CA ASP A 251 -6.80 -30.03 24.97
C ASP A 251 -6.02 -31.24 24.40
N ALA A 252 -4.80 -31.03 23.89
CA ALA A 252 -3.90 -32.09 23.42
C ALA A 252 -2.76 -32.36 24.41
#